data_AF-A0A093PTK0-F1
#
_entry.id   AF-A0A093PTK0-F1
#
_cell.length_a   1.000
_cell.length_b   1.000
_cell.length_c   1.000
_cell.angle_alpha   90.00
_cell.angle_beta   90.00
_cell.angle_gamma   90.00
#
_symmetry.space_group_name_H-M   'P 1'
#
loop_
_entity.id
_entity.type
_entity.pdbx_description
1 polymer ?
#
loop_
_entity_poly.entity_id
_entity_poly.type
_entity_poly.pdbx_seq_one_letter_code
_entity_poly.pdbx_strand_id
1 'polypeptide(L)'
;LQEQKKVLLAQLGPVSQELLRSRSEYNSRVAERESLLDALIGDIEKKRDQPDVEFLMDVGKVLSSCEAAKAPIPEAVSPELQRTVETLSETCQLVLGTVAKFKENLLSNIDREREKVTLDPRTASPFLLLSADHRTLRLAEGFQSLPDTPQRFTDSPSVLGSRG
;
A
#
# COMPACT_ATOMS: atom_id res chain seq x y z
N LEU A 1 -15.20 11.26 6.68
CA LEU A 1 -14.45 10.29 5.84
C LEU A 1 -14.25 10.76 4.40
N GLN A 2 -15.29 10.94 3.57
CA GLN A 2 -15.11 11.39 2.18
C GLN A 2 -14.40 12.74 2.07
N GLU A 3 -14.75 13.69 2.94
CA GLU A 3 -14.11 15.01 2.96
C GLU A 3 -12.64 14.95 3.40
N GLN A 4 -12.33 14.20 4.45
CA GLN A 4 -10.94 13.96 4.89
C GLN A 4 -10.11 13.26 3.81
N LYS A 5 -10.68 12.30 3.08
CA LYS A 5 -10.03 11.65 1.93
C LYS A 5 -9.69 12.68 0.84
N LYS A 6 -10.62 13.58 0.50
CA LYS A 6 -10.36 14.64 -0.48
C LYS A 6 -9.23 15.56 -0.04
N VAL A 7 -9.22 15.98 1.22
CA VAL A 7 -8.17 16.83 1.78
C VAL A 7 -6.80 16.14 1.72
N LEU A 8 -6.71 14.87 2.13
CA LEU A 8 -5.45 14.11 2.06
C LEU A 8 -4.95 13.94 0.62
N LEU A 9 -5.86 13.64 -0.33
CA LEU A 9 -5.51 13.55 -1.75
C LEU A 9 -5.04 14.89 -2.32
N ALA A 10 -5.67 15.99 -1.93
CA ALA A 10 -5.28 17.33 -2.34
C ALA A 10 -3.89 17.72 -1.81
N GLN A 11 -3.49 17.21 -0.63
CA GLN A 11 -2.14 17.42 -0.08
C GLN A 11 -1.08 16.54 -0.74
N LEU A 12 -1.42 15.29 -1.09
CA LEU A 12 -0.46 14.33 -1.69
C LEU A 12 -0.03 14.72 -3.10
N GLY A 13 -0.94 15.27 -3.91
CA GLY A 13 -0.66 15.62 -5.31
C GLY A 13 0.54 16.57 -5.48
N PRO A 14 0.53 17.76 -4.86
CA PRO A 14 1.63 18.72 -4.94
C PRO A 14 2.96 18.16 -4.44
N VAL A 15 2.96 17.45 -3.30
CA VAL A 15 4.17 16.85 -2.71
C VAL A 15 4.77 15.81 -3.64
N SER A 16 3.95 14.96 -4.25
CA SER A 16 4.42 13.97 -5.21
C SER A 16 5.01 14.63 -6.46
N GLN A 17 4.40 15.71 -6.95
CA GLN A 17 4.88 16.43 -8.12
C GLN A 17 6.22 17.13 -7.83
N GLU A 18 6.33 17.79 -6.66
CA GLU A 18 7.55 18.46 -6.23
C GLU A 18 8.71 17.45 -6.04
N LEU A 19 8.42 16.29 -5.47
CA LEU A 19 9.40 15.21 -5.30
C LEU A 19 9.90 14.67 -6.64
N LEU A 20 9.01 14.46 -7.61
CA LEU A 20 9.40 14.05 -8.97
C LEU A 20 10.26 15.12 -9.66
N ARG A 21 9.90 16.41 -9.50
CA ARG A 21 10.68 17.53 -10.03
C ARG A 21 12.08 17.58 -9.42
N SER A 22 12.17 17.56 -8.09
CA SER A 22 13.43 17.58 -7.35
C SER A 22 14.34 16.41 -7.73
N ARG A 23 13.77 15.19 -7.87
CA ARG A 23 14.49 14.01 -8.36
C ARG A 23 15.04 14.22 -9.76
N SER A 24 14.24 14.77 -10.67
CA SER A 24 14.68 15.02 -12.05
C SER A 24 15.84 16.01 -12.09
N GLU A 25 15.74 17.11 -11.34
CA GLU A 25 16.79 18.14 -11.27
C GLU A 25 18.07 17.61 -10.64
N TYR A 26 17.95 16.78 -9.60
CA TYR A 26 19.09 16.09 -9.01
C TYR A 26 19.78 15.17 -10.03
N ASN A 27 19.01 14.31 -10.71
CA ASN A 27 19.55 13.41 -11.71
C ASN A 27 20.25 14.15 -12.86
N SER A 28 19.67 15.26 -13.34
CA SER A 28 20.31 16.09 -14.37
C SER A 28 21.66 16.65 -13.89
N ARG A 29 21.72 17.22 -12.68
CA ARG A 29 22.98 17.75 -12.12
C ARG A 29 24.03 16.67 -11.90
N VAL A 30 23.61 15.47 -11.50
CA VAL A 30 24.51 14.32 -11.35
C VAL A 30 25.05 13.88 -12.72
N ALA A 31 24.19 13.77 -13.74
CA ALA A 31 24.61 13.41 -15.09
C ALA A 31 25.55 14.44 -15.73
N GLU A 32 25.30 15.74 -15.50
CA GLU A 32 26.20 16.82 -15.92
C GLU A 32 27.57 16.68 -15.27
N ARG A 33 27.60 16.36 -13.98
CA ARG A 33 28.85 16.13 -13.24
C ARG A 33 29.59 14.88 -13.72
N GLU A 34 28.88 13.79 -13.96
CA GLU A 34 29.45 12.56 -14.51
C GLU A 34 30.11 12.83 -15.86
N SER A 35 29.41 13.53 -16.77
CA SER A 35 29.98 13.95 -18.05
C SER A 35 31.20 14.86 -17.91
N LEU A 36 31.22 15.76 -16.92
CA LEU A 36 32.37 16.61 -16.64
C LEU A 36 33.57 15.80 -16.15
N LEU A 37 33.34 14.83 -15.26
CA LEU A 37 34.39 13.95 -14.76
C LEU A 37 34.95 13.06 -15.88
N ASP A 38 34.09 12.50 -16.73
CA ASP A 38 34.51 11.71 -17.89
C ASP A 38 35.37 12.52 -18.86
N ALA A 39 34.96 13.77 -19.15
CA ALA A 39 35.74 14.66 -20.00
C ALA A 39 37.11 14.97 -19.38
N LEU A 40 37.16 15.21 -18.07
CA LEU A 40 38.40 15.49 -17.34
C LEU A 40 39.34 14.27 -17.31
N ILE A 41 38.79 13.06 -17.11
CA ILE A 41 39.55 11.81 -17.20
C ILE A 41 40.18 11.70 -18.59
N GLY A 42 39.39 11.89 -19.64
CA GLY A 42 39.90 11.84 -21.03
C GLY A 42 40.98 12.89 -21.30
N ASP A 43 40.89 14.07 -20.71
CA ASP A 43 41.93 15.10 -20.84
C ASP A 43 43.21 14.74 -20.08
N ILE A 44 43.11 14.13 -18.90
CA ILE A 44 44.27 13.60 -18.15
C ILE A 44 44.94 12.47 -18.94
N GLU A 45 44.16 11.56 -19.51
CA GLU A 45 44.67 10.47 -20.34
C GLU A 45 45.42 10.99 -21.57
N LYS A 46 44.88 12.01 -22.27
CA LYS A 46 45.59 12.65 -23.38
C LYS A 46 46.91 13.28 -22.96
N LYS A 47 46.94 13.93 -21.78
CA LYS A 47 48.16 14.57 -21.25
C LYS A 47 49.26 13.56 -20.96
N ARG A 48 48.90 12.36 -20.50
CA ARG A 48 49.85 11.28 -20.22
C ARG A 48 50.65 10.87 -21.45
N ASP A 49 50.02 10.87 -22.63
CA ASP A 49 50.60 10.38 -23.88
C ASP A 49 51.30 11.49 -24.69
N GLN A 50 51.33 12.73 -24.18
CA GLN A 50 51.81 13.90 -24.89
C GLN A 50 53.31 14.17 -24.64
N PRO A 51 54.07 14.73 -25.61
CA PRO A 51 55.46 15.10 -25.40
C PRO A 51 55.66 16.13 -24.28
N ASP A 52 56.77 16.03 -23.55
CA ASP A 52 57.05 16.83 -22.33
C ASP A 52 56.85 18.34 -22.51
N VAL A 53 57.29 18.89 -23.65
CA VAL A 53 57.20 20.34 -23.93
C VAL A 53 55.73 20.77 -24.07
N GLU A 54 54.93 20.00 -24.77
CA GLU A 54 53.51 20.31 -24.97
C GLU A 54 52.72 20.11 -23.66
N PHE A 55 53.02 19.05 -22.92
CA PHE A 55 52.44 18.79 -21.60
C PHE A 55 52.63 19.96 -20.64
N LEU A 56 53.86 20.49 -20.55
CA LEU A 56 54.19 21.58 -19.64
C LEU A 56 53.49 22.91 -20.01
N MET A 57 53.09 23.10 -21.26
CA MET A 57 52.43 24.34 -21.71
C MET A 57 51.00 24.49 -21.19
N ASP A 58 50.27 23.39 -20.97
CA ASP A 58 48.82 23.43 -20.73
C ASP A 58 48.30 22.52 -19.59
N VAL A 59 49.16 21.77 -18.90
CA VAL A 59 48.81 20.99 -17.70
C VAL A 59 48.11 21.83 -16.62
N GLY A 60 48.46 23.11 -16.49
CA GLY A 60 47.86 24.02 -15.51
C GLY A 60 46.34 24.21 -15.69
N LYS A 61 45.85 24.13 -16.95
CA LYS A 61 44.42 24.22 -17.27
C LYS A 61 43.67 22.97 -16.80
N VAL A 62 44.27 21.80 -17.00
CA VAL A 62 43.70 20.51 -16.53
C VAL A 62 43.66 20.48 -15.00
N LEU A 63 44.74 20.90 -14.33
CA LEU A 63 44.79 20.99 -12.87
C LEU A 63 43.73 21.93 -12.30
N SER A 64 43.55 23.11 -12.90
CA SER A 64 42.51 24.06 -12.48
C SER A 64 41.10 23.49 -12.67
N SER A 65 40.90 22.71 -13.74
CA SER A 65 39.63 22.02 -14.01
C SER A 65 39.37 20.89 -13.01
N CYS A 66 40.41 20.15 -12.60
CA CYS A 66 40.33 19.16 -11.52
C CYS A 66 39.89 19.78 -10.20
N GLU A 67 40.44 20.93 -9.82
CA GLU A 67 40.04 21.61 -8.59
C GLU A 67 38.58 22.06 -8.64
N ALA A 68 38.11 22.57 -9.78
CA ALA A 68 36.70 22.92 -9.95
C ALA A 68 35.77 21.70 -9.85
N ALA A 69 36.19 20.54 -10.37
CA ALA A 69 35.43 19.30 -10.33
C ALA A 69 35.30 18.69 -8.92
N LYS A 70 36.17 19.07 -7.96
CA LYS A 70 36.08 18.62 -6.55
C LYS A 70 34.90 19.22 -5.77
N ALA A 71 34.14 20.14 -6.36
CA ALA A 71 32.94 20.70 -5.74
C ALA A 71 32.03 19.59 -5.17
N PRO A 72 31.23 19.80 -4.11
CA PRO A 72 30.37 18.76 -3.56
C PRO A 72 29.33 18.26 -4.58
N ILE A 73 28.88 17.01 -4.41
CA ILE A 73 27.70 16.51 -5.12
C ILE A 73 26.50 17.35 -4.63
N PRO A 74 25.59 17.80 -5.53
CA PRO A 74 24.40 18.53 -5.13
C PRO A 74 23.61 17.76 -4.05
N GLU A 75 22.94 18.47 -3.16
CA GLU A 75 22.09 17.81 -2.16
C GLU A 75 20.87 17.16 -2.83
N ALA A 76 20.54 15.92 -2.42
CA ALA A 76 19.59 15.06 -3.12
C ALA A 76 18.14 15.53 -2.99
N VAL A 77 17.75 16.06 -1.82
CA VAL A 77 16.39 16.50 -1.50
C VAL A 77 16.47 17.67 -0.51
N SER A 78 15.58 18.66 -0.60
CA SER A 78 15.53 19.72 0.40
C SER A 78 15.03 19.19 1.75
N PRO A 79 15.54 19.70 2.89
CA PRO A 79 15.07 19.33 4.22
C PRO A 79 13.56 19.56 4.40
N GLU A 80 12.99 20.57 3.75
CA GLU A 80 11.57 20.91 3.81
C GLU A 80 10.70 19.84 3.15
N LEU A 81 11.11 19.33 1.98
CA LEU A 81 10.41 18.26 1.29
C LEU A 81 10.51 16.96 2.08
N GLN A 82 11.67 16.66 2.67
CA GLN A 82 11.83 15.49 3.53
C GLN A 82 10.84 15.52 4.72
N ARG A 83 10.79 16.63 5.47
CA ARG A 83 9.86 16.79 6.61
C ARG A 83 8.40 16.64 6.19
N THR A 84 8.05 17.14 5.00
CA THR A 84 6.68 17.05 4.46
C THR A 84 6.30 15.60 4.15
N VAL A 85 7.20 14.83 3.55
CA VAL A 85 6.99 13.40 3.27
C VAL A 85 6.88 12.59 4.57
N GLU A 86 7.73 12.88 5.55
CA GLU A 86 7.68 12.24 6.87
C GLU A 86 6.32 12.49 7.56
N THR A 87 5.86 13.74 7.60
CA THR A 87 4.57 14.14 8.18
C THR A 87 3.39 13.42 7.49
N LEU A 88 3.45 13.30 6.17
CA LEU A 88 2.42 12.63 5.40
C LEU A 88 2.41 11.11 5.67
N SER A 89 3.58 10.51 5.80
CA SER A 89 3.75 9.10 6.16
C SER A 89 3.13 8.80 7.54
N GLU A 90 3.42 9.62 8.55
CA GLU A 90 2.84 9.50 9.88
C GLU A 90 1.30 9.61 9.83
N THR A 91 0.78 10.58 9.07
CA THR A 91 -0.65 10.76 8.87
C THR A 91 -1.29 9.52 8.24
N CYS A 92 -0.64 8.93 7.22
CA CYS A 92 -1.11 7.68 6.60
C CYS A 92 -1.17 6.52 7.60
N GLN A 93 -0.15 6.36 8.45
CA GLN A 93 -0.13 5.31 9.48
C GLN A 93 -1.27 5.48 10.49
N LEU A 94 -1.54 6.71 10.94
CA LEU A 94 -2.65 7.00 11.85
C LEU A 94 -4.01 6.65 11.23
N VAL A 95 -4.22 7.00 9.95
CA VAL A 95 -5.45 6.67 9.23
C VAL A 95 -5.62 5.16 9.10
N LEU A 96 -4.58 4.43 8.69
CA LEU A 96 -4.60 2.98 8.58
C LEU A 96 -4.91 2.30 9.92
N GLY A 97 -4.23 2.73 10.99
CA GLY A 97 -4.47 2.21 12.34
C GLY A 97 -5.90 2.45 12.83
N THR A 98 -6.45 3.63 12.56
CA THR A 98 -7.84 3.95 12.92
C THR A 98 -8.85 3.09 12.16
N VAL A 99 -8.63 2.86 10.87
CA VAL A 99 -9.49 2.00 10.04
C VAL A 99 -9.41 0.53 10.51
N ALA A 100 -8.21 0.05 10.83
CA ALA A 100 -8.02 -1.30 11.35
C ALA A 100 -8.78 -1.49 12.69
N LYS A 101 -8.63 -0.54 13.61
CA LYS A 101 -9.34 -0.55 14.90
C LYS A 101 -10.85 -0.48 14.73
N PHE A 102 -11.34 0.34 13.80
CA PHE A 102 -12.77 0.41 13.49
C PHE A 102 -13.29 -0.93 12.98
N LYS A 103 -12.57 -1.59 12.06
CA LYS A 103 -12.94 -2.91 11.55
C LYS A 103 -12.99 -3.96 12.67
N GLU A 104 -12.00 -3.98 13.54
CA GLU A 104 -11.94 -4.89 14.69
C GLU A 104 -13.12 -4.66 15.64
N ASN A 105 -13.40 -3.41 15.99
CA ASN A 105 -14.55 -3.03 16.83
C ASN A 105 -15.89 -3.42 16.19
N LEU A 106 -16.01 -3.29 14.86
CA LEU A 106 -17.23 -3.68 14.16
C LEU A 106 -17.45 -5.19 14.24
N LEU A 107 -16.40 -5.98 14.00
CA LEU A 107 -16.46 -7.44 14.09
C LEU A 107 -16.79 -7.90 15.51
N SER A 108 -16.15 -7.32 16.53
CA SER A 108 -16.41 -7.68 17.93
C SER A 108 -17.83 -7.31 18.38
N ASN A 109 -18.36 -6.17 17.92
CA ASN A 109 -19.76 -5.81 18.17
C ASN A 109 -20.73 -6.79 17.48
N ILE A 110 -20.47 -7.18 16.23
CA ILE A 110 -21.29 -8.17 15.52
C ILE A 110 -21.30 -9.51 16.28
N ASP A 111 -20.14 -9.97 16.75
CA ASP A 111 -20.03 -11.21 17.52
C ASP A 111 -20.76 -11.13 18.87
N ARG A 112 -20.74 -9.95 19.53
CA ARG A 112 -21.44 -9.75 20.81
C ARG A 112 -22.96 -9.72 20.65
N GLU A 113 -23.46 -9.05 19.63
CA GLU A 113 -24.90 -8.96 19.32
C GLU A 113 -25.40 -10.20 18.57
N ARG A 114 -24.53 -11.18 18.29
CA ARG A 114 -24.89 -12.43 17.62
C ARG A 114 -25.76 -13.27 18.53
N GLU A 115 -27.07 -13.27 18.28
CA GLU A 115 -27.97 -14.20 18.95
C GLU A 115 -27.68 -15.64 18.51
N LYS A 116 -27.76 -16.57 19.47
CA LYS A 116 -27.76 -17.99 19.16
C LYS A 116 -29.11 -18.30 18.49
N VAL A 117 -29.05 -18.84 17.28
CA VAL A 117 -30.22 -19.31 16.55
C VAL A 117 -30.06 -20.81 16.36
N THR A 118 -31.11 -21.55 16.67
CA THR A 118 -31.26 -22.97 16.37
C THR A 118 -32.34 -23.14 15.31
N LEU A 119 -32.39 -24.31 14.68
CA LEU A 119 -33.40 -24.64 13.69
C LEU A 119 -34.60 -25.28 14.40
N ASP A 120 -35.83 -24.83 14.15
CA ASP A 120 -37.04 -25.40 14.77
C ASP A 120 -37.47 -26.67 14.02
N PRO A 121 -37.33 -27.88 14.60
CA PRO A 121 -37.65 -29.14 13.91
C PRO A 121 -39.14 -29.30 13.59
N ARG A 122 -40.02 -28.55 14.26
CA ARG A 122 -41.46 -28.56 13.99
C ARG A 122 -41.79 -27.91 12.66
N THR A 123 -40.97 -26.96 12.23
CA THR A 123 -41.13 -26.26 10.95
C THR A 123 -40.37 -26.94 9.82
N ALA A 124 -39.37 -27.76 10.16
CA ALA A 124 -38.45 -28.36 9.19
C ALA A 124 -39.15 -29.22 8.15
N SER A 125 -38.85 -28.97 6.89
CA SER A 125 -39.34 -29.78 5.79
C SER A 125 -38.86 -31.24 5.86
N PRO A 126 -39.68 -32.22 5.44
CA PRO A 126 -39.27 -33.62 5.30
C PRO A 126 -38.06 -33.84 4.38
N PHE A 127 -37.75 -32.87 3.52
CA PHE A 127 -36.56 -32.89 2.66
C PHE A 127 -35.26 -32.51 3.39
N LEU A 128 -35.30 -32.12 4.67
CA LEU A 128 -34.14 -31.63 5.41
C LEU A 128 -33.77 -32.51 6.61
N LEU A 129 -32.50 -32.89 6.72
CA LEU A 129 -31.91 -33.54 7.89
C LEU A 129 -31.26 -32.49 8.78
N LEU A 130 -31.69 -32.41 10.04
CA LEU A 130 -31.09 -31.54 11.05
C LEU A 130 -30.04 -32.30 11.86
N SER A 131 -28.96 -31.64 12.28
CA SER A 131 -28.03 -32.20 13.28
C SER A 131 -28.69 -32.29 14.65
N ALA A 132 -28.15 -33.16 15.53
CA ALA A 132 -28.69 -33.37 16.87
C ALA A 132 -28.69 -32.10 17.74
N ASP A 133 -27.80 -31.15 17.47
CA ASP A 133 -27.73 -29.84 18.14
C ASP A 133 -28.63 -28.78 17.48
N HIS A 134 -29.36 -29.13 16.41
CA HIS A 134 -30.22 -28.26 15.61
C HIS A 134 -29.52 -27.00 15.08
N ARG A 135 -28.21 -27.03 14.85
CA ARG A 135 -27.45 -25.88 14.31
C ARG A 135 -27.10 -26.00 12.85
N THR A 136 -27.14 -27.21 12.31
CA THR A 136 -26.80 -27.47 10.92
C THR A 136 -27.93 -28.25 10.26
N LEU A 137 -28.08 -28.05 8.96
CA LEU A 137 -29.01 -28.78 8.12
C LEU A 137 -28.31 -29.26 6.86
N ARG A 138 -28.83 -30.33 6.28
CA ARG A 138 -28.45 -30.85 4.98
C ARG A 138 -29.69 -31.35 4.25
N LEU A 139 -29.63 -31.38 2.92
CA LEU A 139 -30.69 -32.00 2.14
C LEU A 139 -30.69 -33.51 2.38
N ALA A 140 -31.87 -34.08 2.59
CA ALA A 140 -32.05 -35.52 2.72
C ALA A 140 -32.00 -36.17 1.33
N GLU A 141 -31.51 -37.41 1.26
CA GLU A 141 -31.51 -38.22 0.02
C GLU A 141 -32.92 -38.67 -0.40
N GLY A 142 -33.89 -38.58 0.51
CA GLY A 142 -35.29 -38.92 0.27
C GLY A 142 -36.22 -38.25 1.27
N PHE A 143 -37.53 -38.45 1.07
CA PHE A 143 -38.56 -37.90 1.93
C PHE A 143 -38.52 -38.55 3.32
N GLN A 144 -38.33 -37.77 4.37
CA GLN A 144 -38.38 -38.28 5.74
C GLN A 144 -39.82 -38.48 6.22
N SER A 145 -40.06 -39.61 6.88
CA SER A 145 -41.35 -39.89 7.52
C SER A 145 -41.48 -39.11 8.83
N LEU A 146 -41.82 -37.82 8.72
CA LEU A 146 -42.09 -36.93 9.85
C LEU A 146 -43.60 -36.73 10.04
N PRO A 147 -44.07 -36.46 11.28
CA PRO A 147 -45.46 -36.12 11.53
C PRO A 147 -45.84 -34.84 10.78
N ASP A 148 -46.97 -34.89 10.06
CA ASP A 148 -47.52 -33.72 9.40
C ASP A 148 -48.11 -32.77 10.44
N THR A 149 -47.73 -31.50 10.35
CA THR A 149 -48.17 -30.45 11.27
C THR A 149 -48.38 -29.15 10.49
N PRO A 150 -49.36 -28.32 10.86
CA PRO A 150 -49.67 -27.08 10.13
C PRO A 150 -48.49 -26.10 10.02
N GLN A 151 -47.49 -26.21 10.91
CA GLN A 151 -46.30 -25.35 10.93
C GLN A 151 -45.17 -25.85 10.01
N ARG A 152 -45.31 -27.03 9.39
CA ARG A 152 -44.23 -27.69 8.62
C ARG A 152 -44.25 -27.25 7.17
N PHE A 153 -43.07 -26.96 6.62
CA PHE A 153 -42.92 -26.75 5.18
C PHE A 153 -43.00 -28.07 4.42
N THR A 154 -44.10 -28.31 3.70
CA THR A 154 -44.30 -29.52 2.90
C THR A 154 -43.76 -29.39 1.48
N ASP A 155 -43.80 -28.19 0.91
CA ASP A 155 -43.58 -27.98 -0.53
C ASP A 155 -42.23 -27.31 -0.85
N SER A 156 -41.48 -26.90 0.18
CA SER A 156 -40.15 -26.31 0.04
C SER A 156 -39.17 -26.92 1.05
N PRO A 157 -37.88 -27.12 0.69
CA PRO A 157 -36.85 -27.58 1.62
C PRO A 157 -36.44 -26.42 2.55
N SER A 158 -37.33 -26.04 3.45
CA SER A 158 -37.18 -24.89 4.34
C SER A 158 -37.38 -25.26 5.81
N VAL A 159 -36.82 -24.45 6.70
CA VAL A 159 -36.95 -24.55 8.15
C VAL A 159 -36.82 -23.14 8.72
N LEU A 160 -37.57 -22.83 9.77
CA LEU A 160 -37.43 -21.56 10.47
C LEU A 160 -36.33 -21.64 11.53
N GLY A 161 -35.65 -20.53 11.74
CA GLY A 161 -34.83 -20.33 12.93
C GLY A 161 -35.71 -20.06 14.15
N SER A 162 -35.32 -20.62 15.28
CA SER A 162 -35.81 -20.29 16.62
C SER A 162 -34.68 -19.67 17.44
N ARG A 163 -35.03 -18.82 18.40
CA ARG A 163 -34.06 -18.33 19.38
C ARG A 163 -33.49 -19.54 20.15
N GLY A 164 -32.16 -19.66 20.14
CA GLY A 164 -31.41 -20.78 20.71
C GLY A 164 -30.98 -20.59 22.15
#